data_AF-A0A7S2CE83-F1
#
_entry.id   AF-A0A7S2CE83-F1
#
_cell.length_a   1.000
_cell.length_b   1.000
_cell.length_c   1.000
_cell.angle_alpha   90.00
_cell.angle_beta   90.00
_cell.angle_gamma   90.00
#
_symmetry.space_group_name_H-M   'P 1'
#
loop_
_entity.id
_entity.type
_entity.pdbx_description
1 polymer ?
#
loop_
_entity_poly.entity_id
_entity_poly.type
_entity_poly.pdbx_seq_one_letter_code
_entity_poly.pdbx_strand_id
1 'polypeptide(L)'
;QSLSCPGVPPAGVLATGTHNRSLVLAQPRAGAGGAEDLDGLARLVVQAYTAVNIAPACGQIPEVLGPGHVFRVFSGELKQGEQAAELSWFQEQAEFRELTLKAFRFAFKVTVDCIAMTEDASALEYSELDVALQELDCDWHLGEENSASWQAAMEKRVPNLMALRRSGTSDIQVLRHTLREDGVRVGELKSEVVQSIWASESLELRYLTNDDDERYSIQAHPTLLRNMIVQSAEYPIF
;
A
#
# COMPACT_ATOMS: atom_id res chain seq x y z
N GLN A 1 -67.61 -5.97 30.04
CA GLN A 1 -66.15 -6.15 30.11
C GLN A 1 -65.63 -5.04 31.02
N SER A 2 -65.75 -5.23 32.34
CA SER A 2 -64.63 -5.52 33.27
C SER A 2 -63.62 -4.37 33.35
N LEU A 3 -63.94 -3.36 34.15
CA LEU A 3 -63.41 -3.08 35.51
C LEU A 3 -62.06 -2.34 35.51
N SER A 4 -62.14 -1.02 35.69
CA SER A 4 -61.08 -0.15 36.20
C SER A 4 -61.12 -0.10 37.73
N CYS A 5 -59.96 -0.10 38.38
CA CYS A 5 -59.50 0.95 39.32
C CYS A 5 -58.28 0.50 40.18
N PRO A 6 -57.53 1.45 40.79
CA PRO A 6 -56.08 1.42 40.97
C PRO A 6 -55.59 1.25 42.44
N GLY A 7 -54.27 1.21 42.67
CA GLY A 7 -53.67 1.41 44.00
C GLY A 7 -52.18 1.05 44.12
N VAL A 8 -51.32 2.06 44.22
CA VAL A 8 -49.86 2.07 44.55
C VAL A 8 -49.71 2.03 46.09
N PRO A 9 -48.67 1.45 46.77
CA PRO A 9 -47.33 2.04 46.92
C PRO A 9 -46.11 1.09 47.10
N PRO A 10 -44.87 1.63 47.24
CA PRO A 10 -43.61 0.94 46.94
C PRO A 10 -42.75 0.59 48.18
N ALA A 11 -41.53 0.14 47.90
CA ALA A 11 -40.31 0.12 48.71
C ALA A 11 -40.04 -1.10 49.60
N GLY A 12 -39.01 -1.86 49.20
CA GLY A 12 -38.34 -2.88 49.99
C GLY A 12 -36.96 -3.16 49.39
N VAL A 13 -35.97 -2.33 49.74
CA VAL A 13 -34.55 -2.66 49.60
C VAL A 13 -34.17 -3.54 50.77
N LEU A 14 -33.61 -4.73 50.53
CA LEU A 14 -32.65 -5.39 51.43
C LEU A 14 -31.95 -6.59 50.75
N ALA A 15 -30.67 -6.36 50.46
CA ALA A 15 -29.54 -7.27 50.55
C ALA A 15 -29.74 -8.78 50.29
N THR A 16 -29.19 -9.25 49.17
CA THR A 16 -28.65 -10.61 49.07
C THR A 16 -27.16 -10.52 48.81
N GLY A 17 -26.37 -10.83 49.84
CA GLY A 17 -24.94 -11.07 49.70
C GLY A 17 -24.71 -12.29 48.83
N THR A 18 -23.79 -12.19 47.88
CA THR A 18 -23.24 -13.37 47.20
C THR A 18 -21.73 -13.21 47.01
N HIS A 19 -21.06 -14.19 47.62
CA HIS A 19 -19.71 -14.68 47.39
C HIS A 19 -18.76 -13.95 46.45
N ASN A 20 -17.68 -13.51 47.09
CA ASN A 20 -16.28 -13.60 46.66
C ASN A 20 -16.04 -14.59 45.50
N ARG A 21 -15.76 -14.08 44.30
CA ARG A 21 -14.94 -14.75 43.28
C ARG A 21 -13.99 -13.72 42.69
N SER A 22 -12.78 -13.67 43.25
CA SER A 22 -11.62 -13.15 42.56
C SER A 22 -11.49 -13.88 41.22
N LEU A 23 -11.76 -13.17 40.14
CA LEU A 23 -11.40 -13.60 38.79
C LEU A 23 -9.88 -13.55 38.70
N VAL A 24 -9.25 -14.67 39.06
CA VAL A 24 -7.87 -14.96 38.72
C VAL A 24 -7.80 -14.90 37.19
N LEU A 25 -7.07 -13.90 36.67
CA LEU A 25 -6.71 -13.83 35.25
C LEU A 25 -6.10 -15.18 34.85
N ALA A 26 -6.80 -15.90 33.98
CA ALA A 26 -6.24 -17.10 33.38
C ALA A 26 -5.10 -16.65 32.46
N GLN A 27 -3.86 -16.96 32.86
CA GLN A 27 -2.76 -17.07 31.90
C GLN A 27 -3.20 -18.03 30.79
N PRO A 28 -2.89 -17.76 29.52
CA PRO A 28 -3.26 -18.66 28.44
C PRO A 28 -2.60 -20.01 28.72
N ARG A 29 -3.43 -21.02 28.97
CA ARG A 29 -2.98 -22.40 29.12
C ARG A 29 -2.34 -22.80 27.80
N ALA A 30 -1.02 -22.97 27.81
CA ALA A 30 -0.32 -23.77 26.83
C ALA A 30 -1.05 -25.12 26.72
N GLY A 31 -1.65 -25.38 25.55
CA GLY A 31 -2.15 -26.69 25.21
C GLY A 31 -0.98 -27.66 25.17
N ALA A 32 -0.92 -28.55 26.15
CA ALA A 32 0.03 -29.64 26.21
C ALA A 32 -0.25 -30.62 25.06
N GLY A 33 0.74 -30.82 24.19
CA GLY A 33 0.74 -31.84 23.15
C GLY A 33 1.04 -31.30 21.74
N GLY A 34 2.26 -30.80 21.51
CA GLY A 34 2.76 -30.56 20.14
C GLY A 34 3.83 -29.47 19.97
N ALA A 35 3.90 -28.49 20.89
CA ALA A 35 4.77 -27.31 20.74
C ALA A 35 6.04 -27.33 21.63
N GLU A 36 6.24 -28.38 22.42
CA GLU A 36 7.32 -28.43 23.42
C GLU A 36 8.70 -28.80 22.86
N ASP A 37 8.78 -29.35 21.63
CA ASP A 37 10.03 -29.85 21.02
C ASP A 37 10.57 -28.93 19.88
N LEU A 38 10.00 -27.73 19.73
CA LEU A 38 10.45 -26.75 18.73
C LEU A 38 11.62 -25.94 19.26
N ASP A 39 12.63 -25.76 18.42
CA ASP A 39 13.73 -24.81 18.64
C ASP A 39 13.19 -23.40 18.94
N GLY A 40 13.93 -22.62 19.72
CA GLY A 40 13.52 -21.28 20.15
C GLY A 40 13.20 -20.36 18.97
N LEU A 41 13.97 -20.48 17.89
CA LEU A 41 13.75 -19.73 16.66
C LEU A 41 12.49 -20.20 15.92
N ALA A 42 12.28 -21.51 15.81
CA ALA A 42 11.08 -22.06 15.20
C ALA A 42 9.80 -21.59 15.93
N ARG A 43 9.85 -21.54 17.27
CA ARG A 43 8.74 -21.00 18.08
C ARG A 43 8.46 -19.53 17.76
N LEU A 44 9.49 -18.71 17.65
CA LEU A 44 9.39 -17.29 17.34
C LEU A 44 8.79 -17.04 15.95
N VAL A 45 9.20 -17.84 14.95
CA VAL A 45 8.65 -17.78 13.59
C VAL A 45 7.16 -18.14 13.58
N VAL A 46 6.77 -19.21 14.28
CA VAL A 46 5.36 -19.61 14.39
C VAL A 46 4.52 -18.52 15.09
N GLN A 47 5.07 -17.88 16.13
CA GLN A 47 4.42 -16.78 16.82
C GLN A 47 4.23 -15.55 15.92
N ALA A 48 5.24 -15.17 15.12
CA ALA A 48 5.08 -14.11 14.13
C ALA A 48 4.02 -14.47 13.07
N TYR A 49 4.05 -15.69 12.54
CA TYR A 49 3.05 -16.15 11.57
C TYR A 49 1.63 -16.09 12.16
N THR A 50 1.49 -16.50 13.42
CA THR A 50 0.19 -16.51 14.12
C THR A 50 -0.29 -15.09 14.36
N ALA A 51 0.57 -14.19 14.83
CA ALA A 51 0.23 -12.79 15.06
C ALA A 51 -0.15 -12.05 13.75
N VAL A 52 0.55 -12.32 12.65
CA VAL A 52 0.37 -11.59 11.38
C VAL A 52 -0.74 -12.18 10.51
N ASN A 53 -0.87 -13.51 10.43
CA ASN A 53 -1.79 -14.16 9.46
C ASN A 53 -3.00 -14.82 10.10
N ILE A 54 -2.87 -15.38 11.31
CA ILE A 54 -3.95 -16.14 11.96
C ILE A 54 -4.81 -15.25 12.84
N ALA A 55 -4.20 -14.42 13.70
CA ALA A 55 -4.91 -13.56 14.63
C ALA A 55 -5.90 -12.61 13.91
N PRO A 56 -5.57 -11.98 12.77
CA PRO A 56 -6.51 -11.16 12.02
C PRO A 56 -7.65 -11.94 11.36
N ALA A 57 -7.51 -13.26 11.19
CA ALA A 57 -8.54 -14.10 10.60
C ALA A 57 -9.66 -14.47 11.60
N CYS A 58 -9.51 -14.18 12.90
CA CYS A 58 -10.52 -14.43 13.94
C CYS A 58 -11.12 -15.85 13.88
N GLY A 59 -10.28 -16.87 13.65
CA GLY A 59 -10.70 -18.27 13.54
C GLY A 59 -11.15 -18.72 12.15
N GLN A 60 -11.06 -17.86 11.13
CA GLN A 60 -11.14 -18.24 9.72
C GLN A 60 -9.76 -18.66 9.19
N ILE A 61 -9.76 -19.30 8.02
CA ILE A 61 -8.52 -19.67 7.31
C ILE A 61 -7.91 -18.38 6.70
N PRO A 62 -6.59 -18.14 6.78
CA PRO A 62 -5.98 -16.88 6.34
C PRO A 62 -6.24 -16.53 4.87
N GLU A 63 -6.52 -17.51 4.01
CA GLU A 63 -6.81 -17.31 2.58
C GLU A 63 -8.10 -16.50 2.36
N VAL A 64 -9.01 -16.49 3.34
CA VAL A 64 -10.26 -15.71 3.30
C VAL A 64 -10.00 -14.20 3.44
N LEU A 65 -8.85 -13.80 3.98
CA LEU A 65 -8.52 -12.40 4.21
C LEU A 65 -8.26 -11.60 2.91
N GLY A 66 -7.91 -12.30 1.83
CA GLY A 66 -7.74 -11.74 0.50
C GLY A 66 -6.63 -10.68 0.37
N PRO A 67 -6.58 -9.98 -0.78
CA PRO A 67 -5.52 -9.00 -1.09
C PRO A 67 -5.43 -7.82 -0.11
N GLY A 68 -6.57 -7.42 0.48
CA GLY A 68 -6.61 -6.33 1.46
C GLY A 68 -5.74 -6.59 2.68
N HIS A 69 -5.63 -7.85 3.11
CA HIS A 69 -4.73 -8.23 4.20
C HIS A 69 -3.27 -8.14 3.81
N VAL A 70 -2.92 -8.65 2.63
CA VAL A 70 -1.56 -8.54 2.08
C VAL A 70 -1.13 -7.07 2.01
N PHE A 71 -2.01 -6.19 1.53
CA PHE A 71 -1.75 -4.75 1.48
C PHE A 71 -1.48 -4.15 2.86
N ARG A 72 -2.32 -4.46 3.86
CA ARG A 72 -2.15 -3.96 5.23
C ARG A 72 -0.84 -4.42 5.86
N VAL A 73 -0.54 -5.71 5.79
CA VAL A 73 0.70 -6.27 6.35
C VAL A 73 1.92 -5.69 5.63
N PHE A 74 1.91 -5.63 4.29
CA PHE A 74 3.01 -5.06 3.51
C PHE A 74 3.29 -3.59 3.88
N SER A 75 2.22 -2.81 4.07
CA SER A 75 2.29 -1.39 4.47
C SER A 75 2.66 -1.21 5.95
N GLY A 76 2.67 -2.28 6.75
CA GLY A 76 2.93 -2.22 8.20
C GLY A 76 1.71 -1.83 9.04
N GLU A 77 0.52 -1.77 8.43
CA GLU A 77 -0.75 -1.45 9.09
C GLU A 77 -1.36 -2.69 9.76
N LEU A 78 -0.80 -3.09 10.89
CA LEU A 78 -1.26 -4.28 11.63
C LEU A 78 -2.46 -4.01 12.57
N LYS A 79 -3.33 -3.03 12.24
CA LYS A 79 -4.46 -2.64 13.09
C LYS A 79 -5.81 -3.00 12.46
N GLN A 80 -6.47 -4.04 12.96
CA GLN A 80 -7.82 -3.97 13.55
C GLN A 80 -8.41 -5.36 13.86
N GLY A 81 -9.15 -5.42 14.97
CA GLY A 81 -9.83 -6.58 15.53
C GLY A 81 -9.48 -6.73 17.00
N GLU A 82 -10.43 -6.47 17.90
CA GLU A 82 -10.23 -6.41 19.35
C GLU A 82 -9.45 -7.62 19.93
N GLN A 83 -8.45 -7.31 20.77
CA GLN A 83 -7.88 -8.17 21.81
C GLN A 83 -7.35 -9.57 21.43
N ALA A 84 -6.64 -9.72 20.32
CA ALA A 84 -5.71 -10.86 20.21
C ALA A 84 -4.46 -10.60 21.06
N ALA A 85 -4.28 -11.35 22.16
CA ALA A 85 -3.09 -11.24 23.01
C ALA A 85 -1.78 -11.39 22.20
N GLU A 86 -1.82 -12.23 21.17
CA GLU A 86 -0.73 -12.45 20.21
C GLU A 86 -0.34 -11.19 19.42
N LEU A 87 -1.32 -10.36 19.07
CA LEU A 87 -1.06 -9.11 18.36
C LEU A 87 -0.48 -8.05 19.30
N SER A 88 -0.93 -8.04 20.57
CA SER A 88 -0.48 -7.05 21.56
C SER A 88 1.00 -7.20 21.93
N TRP A 89 1.47 -8.41 22.24
CA TRP A 89 2.89 -8.62 22.55
C TRP A 89 3.75 -8.34 21.31
N PHE A 90 3.27 -8.72 20.12
CA PHE A 90 4.00 -8.51 18.86
C PHE A 90 4.15 -7.02 18.54
N GLN A 91 3.14 -6.21 18.85
CA GLN A 91 3.21 -4.76 18.67
C GLN A 91 4.19 -4.07 19.63
N GLU A 92 4.43 -4.64 20.81
CA GLU A 92 5.40 -4.12 21.79
C GLU A 92 6.86 -4.38 21.36
N GLN A 93 7.11 -5.43 20.58
CA GLN A 93 8.46 -5.80 20.13
C GLN A 93 8.83 -5.10 18.80
N ALA A 94 9.35 -3.87 18.88
CA ALA A 94 9.63 -3.04 17.71
C ALA A 94 10.61 -3.66 16.70
N GLU A 95 11.76 -4.17 17.17
CA GLU A 95 12.80 -4.78 16.31
C GLU A 95 12.28 -6.05 15.63
N PHE A 96 11.61 -6.91 16.40
CA PHE A 96 11.04 -8.15 15.87
C PHE A 96 9.94 -7.90 14.85
N ARG A 97 9.11 -6.88 15.10
CA ARG A 97 8.09 -6.43 14.14
C ARG A 97 8.72 -5.96 12.84
N GLU A 98 9.77 -5.15 12.90
CA GLU A 98 10.46 -4.68 11.70
C GLU A 98 11.07 -5.84 10.90
N LEU A 99 11.72 -6.79 11.57
CA LEU A 99 12.26 -7.99 10.94
C LEU A 99 11.16 -8.84 10.29
N THR A 100 10.03 -9.01 10.97
CA THR A 100 8.89 -9.77 10.45
C THR A 100 8.26 -9.09 9.24
N LEU A 101 8.13 -7.76 9.26
CA LEU A 101 7.64 -6.99 8.11
C LEU A 101 8.62 -7.08 6.93
N LYS A 102 9.92 -7.02 7.18
CA LYS A 102 10.95 -7.22 6.15
C LYS A 102 10.85 -8.61 5.54
N ALA A 103 10.77 -9.66 6.37
CA ALA A 103 10.59 -11.04 5.92
C ALA A 103 9.30 -11.23 5.11
N PHE A 104 8.18 -10.64 5.55
CA PHE A 104 6.92 -10.67 4.81
C PHE A 104 7.04 -10.01 3.44
N ARG A 105 7.69 -8.84 3.37
CA ARG A 105 7.92 -8.12 2.11
C ARG A 105 8.82 -8.92 1.16
N PHE A 106 9.85 -9.57 1.68
CA PHE A 106 10.72 -10.45 0.90
C PHE A 106 9.95 -11.64 0.35
N ALA A 107 9.20 -12.35 1.20
CA ALA A 107 8.35 -13.47 0.78
C ALA A 107 7.33 -13.06 -0.28
N PHE A 108 6.69 -11.90 -0.11
CA PHE A 108 5.78 -11.33 -1.10
C PHE A 108 6.47 -11.07 -2.44
N LYS A 109 7.64 -10.43 -2.42
CA LYS A 109 8.39 -10.13 -3.64
C LYS A 109 8.82 -11.41 -4.38
N VAL A 110 9.38 -12.38 -3.66
CA VAL A 110 9.77 -13.68 -4.22
C VAL A 110 8.56 -14.36 -4.86
N THR A 111 7.42 -14.38 -4.17
CA THR A 111 6.19 -15.00 -4.70
C THR A 111 5.70 -14.29 -5.96
N VAL A 112 5.71 -12.96 -6.00
CA VAL A 112 5.33 -12.19 -7.19
C VAL A 112 6.26 -12.49 -8.37
N ASP A 113 7.57 -12.62 -8.14
CA ASP A 113 8.54 -12.94 -9.18
C ASP A 113 8.35 -14.37 -9.71
N CYS A 114 8.16 -15.36 -8.83
CA CYS A 114 7.87 -16.75 -9.22
C CYS A 114 6.61 -16.82 -10.08
N ILE A 115 5.53 -16.15 -9.65
CA ILE A 115 4.29 -16.10 -10.42
C ILE A 115 4.53 -15.45 -11.79
N ALA A 116 5.34 -14.38 -11.85
CA ALA A 116 5.69 -13.74 -13.13
C ALA A 116 6.51 -14.65 -14.05
N MET A 117 7.29 -15.58 -13.48
CA MET A 117 8.02 -16.63 -14.20
C MET A 117 7.18 -17.88 -14.50
N THR A 118 5.92 -17.93 -14.06
CA THR A 118 5.04 -19.12 -14.15
C THR A 118 5.59 -20.32 -13.36
N GLU A 119 6.26 -20.03 -12.26
CA GLU A 119 6.81 -21.03 -11.34
C GLU A 119 6.11 -20.95 -9.99
N ASP A 120 5.98 -22.09 -9.31
CA ASP A 120 5.49 -22.13 -7.94
C ASP A 120 6.61 -21.76 -6.98
N ALA A 121 6.35 -20.83 -6.05
CA ALA A 121 7.36 -20.42 -5.07
C ALA A 121 7.84 -21.56 -4.16
N SER A 122 7.08 -22.65 -4.05
CA SER A 122 7.46 -23.87 -3.32
C SER A 122 8.48 -24.75 -4.07
N ALA A 123 8.66 -24.52 -5.37
CA ALA A 123 9.62 -25.24 -6.19
C ALA A 123 11.03 -24.62 -6.13
N LEU A 124 11.18 -23.41 -5.55
CA LEU A 124 12.48 -22.75 -5.39
C LEU A 124 13.41 -23.57 -4.50
N GLU A 125 14.62 -23.79 -4.99
CA GLU A 125 15.67 -24.42 -4.19
C GLU A 125 16.20 -23.45 -3.12
N TYR A 126 16.68 -23.99 -1.99
CA TYR A 126 17.24 -23.16 -0.90
C TYR A 126 18.40 -22.27 -1.37
N SER A 127 19.23 -22.75 -2.29
CA SER A 127 20.37 -21.98 -2.80
C SER A 127 19.94 -20.77 -3.63
N GLU A 128 18.87 -20.91 -4.41
CA GLU A 128 18.27 -19.83 -5.20
C GLU A 128 17.56 -18.83 -4.29
N LEU A 129 16.87 -19.32 -3.26
CA LEU A 129 16.24 -18.47 -2.26
C LEU A 129 17.26 -17.62 -1.52
N ASP A 130 18.41 -18.19 -1.11
CA ASP A 130 19.47 -17.44 -0.44
C ASP A 130 20.02 -16.31 -1.32
N VAL A 131 20.21 -16.56 -2.62
CA VAL A 131 20.64 -15.53 -3.58
C VAL A 131 19.57 -14.45 -3.71
N ALA A 132 18.30 -14.82 -3.88
CA ALA A 132 17.20 -13.87 -3.98
C ALA A 132 17.08 -12.99 -2.73
N LEU A 133 17.23 -13.57 -1.53
CA LEU A 133 17.19 -12.81 -0.27
C LEU A 133 18.36 -11.83 -0.15
N GLN A 134 19.55 -12.19 -0.62
CA GLN A 134 20.72 -11.30 -0.65
C GLN A 134 20.50 -10.13 -1.61
N GLU A 135 19.97 -10.38 -2.81
CA GLU A 135 19.64 -9.33 -3.77
C GLU A 135 18.59 -8.37 -3.21
N LEU A 136 17.55 -8.90 -2.55
CA LEU A 136 16.51 -8.10 -1.91
C LEU A 136 17.04 -7.23 -0.77
N ASP A 137 18.07 -7.68 -0.05
CA ASP A 137 18.70 -6.91 1.01
C ASP A 137 19.62 -5.80 0.48
N CYS A 138 20.32 -6.06 -0.62
CA CYS A 138 21.32 -5.13 -1.17
C CYS A 138 20.70 -4.07 -2.10
N ASP A 139 19.79 -4.48 -3.00
CA ASP A 139 19.42 -3.69 -4.17
C ASP A 139 17.97 -3.20 -4.16
N TRP A 140 17.17 -3.63 -3.18
CA TRP A 140 15.74 -3.34 -3.12
C TRP A 140 15.33 -2.55 -1.89
N HIS A 141 14.44 -1.58 -2.11
CA HIS A 141 13.65 -0.98 -1.05
C HIS A 141 12.18 -1.41 -1.19
N LEU A 142 11.68 -2.16 -0.20
CA LEU A 142 10.30 -2.61 -0.13
C LEU A 142 9.56 -1.87 0.98
N GLY A 143 8.51 -1.13 0.64
CA GLY A 143 7.81 -0.31 1.63
C GLY A 143 6.62 0.46 1.07
N GLU A 144 6.16 1.42 1.86
CA GLU A 144 5.04 2.30 1.49
C GLU A 144 5.53 3.46 0.61
N GLU A 145 4.82 3.72 -0.49
CA GLU A 145 5.07 4.85 -1.37
C GLU A 145 4.93 6.17 -0.60
N ASN A 146 5.86 7.12 -0.80
CA ASN A 146 5.89 8.43 -0.11
C ASN A 146 6.20 8.41 1.40
N SER A 147 6.51 7.24 1.98
CA SER A 147 7.03 7.18 3.35
C SER A 147 8.41 7.84 3.48
N ALA A 148 8.81 8.21 4.71
CA ALA A 148 10.14 8.76 4.96
C ALA A 148 11.26 7.78 4.56
N SER A 149 11.05 6.48 4.77
CA SER A 149 12.00 5.45 4.34
C SER A 149 12.10 5.34 2.81
N TRP A 150 10.97 5.54 2.12
CA TRP A 150 10.92 5.56 0.66
C TRP A 150 11.68 6.75 0.08
N GLN A 151 11.43 7.96 0.61
CA GLN A 151 12.17 9.16 0.20
C GLN A 151 13.67 9.01 0.47
N ALA A 152 14.04 8.47 1.64
CA ALA A 152 15.45 8.17 1.94
C ALA A 152 16.06 7.15 0.97
N ALA A 153 15.30 6.14 0.52
CA ALA A 153 15.77 5.19 -0.49
C ALA A 153 15.94 5.84 -1.87
N MET A 154 15.03 6.75 -2.25
CA MET A 154 15.17 7.54 -3.48
C MET A 154 16.41 8.45 -3.45
N GLU A 155 16.65 9.14 -2.32
CA GLU A 155 17.83 9.99 -2.12
C GLU A 155 19.13 9.17 -2.18
N LYS A 156 19.12 7.97 -1.58
CA LYS A 156 20.23 7.01 -1.65
C LYS A 156 20.39 6.34 -3.01
N ARG A 157 19.49 6.61 -3.96
CA ARG A 157 19.50 6.01 -5.30
C ARG A 157 19.51 4.48 -5.26
N VAL A 158 18.71 3.89 -4.37
CA VAL A 158 18.54 2.44 -4.33
C VAL A 158 18.07 1.96 -5.72
N PRO A 159 18.69 0.93 -6.33
CA PRO A 159 18.42 0.54 -7.70
C PRO A 159 16.96 0.20 -7.98
N ASN A 160 16.30 -0.49 -7.05
CA ASN A 160 14.92 -0.92 -7.21
C ASN A 160 14.07 -0.54 -6.00
N LEU A 161 12.86 -0.03 -6.24
CA LEU A 161 11.88 0.24 -5.21
C LEU A 161 10.57 -0.45 -5.57
N MET A 162 9.90 -1.05 -4.58
CA MET A 162 8.57 -1.64 -4.76
C MET A 162 7.63 -1.27 -3.62
N ALA A 163 6.43 -0.84 -4.00
CA ALA A 163 5.33 -0.54 -3.10
C ALA A 163 4.03 -1.21 -3.56
N LEU A 164 3.07 -1.32 -2.65
CA LEU A 164 1.69 -1.63 -3.00
C LEU A 164 0.87 -0.35 -2.99
N ARG A 165 0.00 -0.20 -3.99
CA ARG A 165 -0.89 0.95 -4.13
C ARG A 165 -2.33 0.49 -4.28
N ARG A 166 -3.25 1.17 -3.60
CA ARG A 166 -4.68 0.95 -3.80
C ARG A 166 -5.20 1.82 -4.95
N SER A 167 -5.84 1.20 -5.93
CA SER A 167 -6.52 1.87 -7.03
C SER A 167 -8.03 1.62 -6.91
N GLY A 168 -8.80 2.63 -6.52
CA GLY A 168 -10.24 2.49 -6.29
C GLY A 168 -10.57 1.72 -4.99
N THR A 169 -11.75 1.08 -4.94
CA THR A 169 -12.30 0.46 -3.72
C THR A 169 -11.72 -0.91 -3.42
N SER A 170 -11.38 -1.72 -4.43
CA SER A 170 -10.93 -3.11 -4.25
C SER A 170 -9.56 -3.44 -4.82
N ASP A 171 -9.04 -2.63 -5.75
CA ASP A 171 -7.89 -3.08 -6.53
C ASP A 171 -6.59 -2.67 -5.86
N ILE A 172 -5.68 -3.63 -5.78
CA ILE A 172 -4.33 -3.45 -5.26
C ILE A 172 -3.37 -3.67 -6.42
N GLN A 173 -2.51 -2.69 -6.66
CA GLN A 173 -1.52 -2.69 -7.71
C GLN A 173 -0.12 -2.78 -7.10
N VAL A 174 0.75 -3.52 -7.76
CA VAL A 174 2.18 -3.57 -7.43
C VAL A 174 2.87 -2.44 -8.22
N LEU A 175 3.46 -1.50 -7.50
CA LEU A 175 4.25 -0.41 -8.07
C LEU A 175 5.73 -0.79 -7.99
N ARG A 176 6.44 -0.74 -9.12
CA ARG A 176 7.87 -1.01 -9.20
C ARG A 176 8.59 0.11 -9.92
N HIS A 177 9.60 0.67 -9.27
CA HIS A 177 10.53 1.64 -9.86
C HIS A 177 11.91 1.03 -9.99
N THR A 178 12.53 1.23 -11.14
CA THR A 178 13.92 0.87 -11.38
C THR A 178 14.67 2.13 -11.77
N LEU A 179 15.77 2.39 -11.07
CA LEU A 179 16.67 3.47 -11.40
C LEU A 179 17.31 3.19 -12.75
N ARG A 180 17.11 4.10 -13.70
CA ARG A 180 17.73 4.07 -15.02
C ARG A 180 18.22 5.46 -15.38
N GLU A 181 19.36 5.52 -16.02
CA GLU A 181 19.80 6.73 -16.71
C GLU A 181 18.94 6.87 -17.97
N ASP A 182 17.96 7.77 -17.91
CA ASP A 182 17.17 8.12 -19.09
C ASP A 182 17.73 9.38 -19.73
N GLY A 183 17.95 9.33 -21.04
CA GLY A 183 18.47 10.43 -21.83
C GLY A 183 17.39 11.47 -22.10
N VAL A 184 16.94 12.18 -21.08
CA VAL A 184 15.93 13.23 -21.25
C VAL A 184 16.58 14.45 -21.89
N ARG A 185 16.05 14.86 -23.05
CA ARG A 185 16.40 16.15 -23.66
C ARG A 185 15.61 17.25 -22.97
N VAL A 186 16.29 18.03 -22.14
CA VAL A 186 15.72 19.25 -21.55
C VAL A 186 15.90 20.38 -22.55
N GLY A 187 14.79 20.89 -23.06
CA GLY A 187 14.76 22.09 -23.92
C GLY A 187 14.33 23.31 -23.11
N GLU A 188 15.00 24.43 -23.31
CA GLU A 188 14.57 25.73 -22.77
C GLU A 188 13.76 26.48 -23.85
N LEU A 189 12.55 26.91 -23.50
CA LEU A 189 11.72 27.72 -24.39
C LEU A 189 11.96 29.21 -24.11
N LYS A 190 12.46 29.94 -25.10
CA LYS A 190 12.70 31.38 -25.01
C LYS A 190 11.41 32.17 -25.24
N SER A 191 11.17 33.19 -24.41
CA SER A 191 10.00 34.07 -24.49
C SER A 191 9.88 34.76 -25.84
N GLU A 192 11.01 35.14 -26.43
CA GLU A 192 11.06 35.87 -27.70
C GLU A 192 10.56 34.99 -28.85
N VAL A 193 10.84 33.68 -28.80
CA VAL A 193 10.37 32.72 -29.81
C VAL A 193 8.85 32.57 -29.70
N VAL A 194 8.32 32.44 -28.49
CA VAL A 194 6.86 32.37 -28.24
C VAL A 194 6.17 33.63 -28.76
N GLN A 195 6.67 34.80 -28.38
CA GLN A 195 6.13 36.09 -28.83
C GLN A 195 6.22 36.27 -30.35
N SER A 196 7.32 35.84 -30.98
CA SER A 196 7.48 35.91 -32.43
C SER A 196 6.44 35.06 -33.17
N ILE A 197 6.14 33.86 -32.65
CA ILE A 197 5.13 32.97 -33.22
C ILE A 197 3.74 33.59 -33.08
N TRP A 198 3.41 34.13 -31.90
CA TRP A 198 2.12 34.82 -31.68
C TRP A 198 1.95 36.07 -32.52
N ALA A 199 3.02 36.88 -32.68
CA ALA A 199 3.00 38.06 -33.52
C ALA A 199 2.82 37.69 -35.01
N SER A 200 3.48 36.62 -35.46
CA SER A 200 3.30 36.08 -36.81
C SER A 200 1.87 35.61 -37.06
N GLU A 201 1.27 34.90 -36.09
CA GLU A 201 -0.13 34.46 -36.15
C GLU A 201 -1.10 35.66 -36.23
N SER A 202 -0.87 36.68 -35.40
CA SER A 202 -1.68 37.91 -35.37
C SER A 202 -1.62 38.68 -36.68
N LEU A 203 -0.44 38.76 -37.30
CA LEU A 203 -0.26 39.39 -38.61
C LEU A 203 -1.05 38.64 -39.69
N GLU A 204 -0.93 37.32 -39.70
CA GLU A 204 -1.59 36.46 -40.69
C GLU A 204 -3.11 36.56 -40.60
N LEU A 205 -3.68 36.46 -39.40
CA LEU A 205 -5.13 36.55 -39.19
C LEU A 205 -5.68 37.95 -39.49
N ARG A 206 -4.95 39.02 -39.17
CA ARG A 206 -5.47 40.39 -39.27
C ARG A 206 -5.28 41.03 -40.63
N TYR A 207 -4.19 40.71 -41.33
CA TYR A 207 -3.77 41.47 -42.50
C TYR A 207 -3.58 40.64 -43.76
N LEU A 208 -3.35 39.34 -43.64
CA LEU A 208 -3.11 38.47 -44.80
C LEU A 208 -4.35 37.71 -45.26
N THR A 209 -5.52 38.01 -44.67
CA THR A 209 -6.86 37.46 -44.99
C THR A 209 -6.78 35.99 -45.38
N ASN A 210 -6.61 35.14 -44.36
CA ASN A 210 -6.48 33.72 -44.57
C ASN A 210 -7.86 33.09 -44.75
N ASP A 211 -8.28 32.92 -46.02
CA ASP A 211 -9.54 32.29 -46.43
C ASP A 211 -9.40 30.77 -46.66
N ASP A 212 -8.32 30.14 -46.19
CA ASP A 212 -8.09 28.70 -46.35
C ASP A 212 -8.75 27.88 -45.22
N ASP A 213 -9.89 27.26 -45.56
CA ASP A 213 -10.66 26.41 -44.66
C ASP A 213 -9.89 25.16 -44.17
N GLU A 214 -8.81 24.71 -44.86
CA GLU A 214 -8.01 23.54 -44.45
C GLU A 214 -6.96 23.86 -43.37
N ARG A 215 -6.68 25.14 -43.12
CA ARG A 215 -5.60 25.61 -42.22
C ARG A 215 -5.76 25.15 -40.77
N TYR A 216 -6.99 25.10 -40.27
CA TYR A 216 -7.27 24.64 -38.90
C TYR A 216 -6.85 23.19 -38.68
N SER A 217 -6.94 22.33 -39.72
CA SER A 217 -6.59 20.92 -39.61
C SER A 217 -5.07 20.70 -39.49
N ILE A 218 -4.28 21.48 -40.24
CA ILE A 218 -2.81 21.41 -40.24
C ILE A 218 -2.22 22.05 -38.96
N GLN A 219 -2.88 23.07 -38.42
CA GLN A 219 -2.49 23.76 -37.19
C GLN A 219 -2.99 23.07 -35.91
N ALA A 220 -3.87 22.07 -36.04
CA ALA A 220 -4.39 21.29 -34.92
C ALA A 220 -3.48 20.14 -34.47
N HIS A 221 -2.38 19.82 -35.18
CA HIS A 221 -1.57 18.66 -34.82
C HIS A 221 -0.93 18.82 -33.41
N PRO A 222 -1.29 17.98 -32.42
CA PRO A 222 -1.00 18.21 -31.00
C PRO A 222 0.43 17.85 -30.59
N THR A 223 1.36 17.73 -31.55
CA THR A 223 2.71 17.21 -31.32
C THR A 223 3.79 18.18 -31.81
N LEU A 224 3.41 19.18 -32.60
CA LEU A 224 4.34 20.23 -33.04
C LEU A 224 4.34 21.36 -32.02
N LEU A 225 5.51 21.68 -31.47
CA LEU A 225 5.67 22.74 -30.46
C LEU A 225 5.10 24.08 -30.94
N ARG A 226 5.31 24.43 -32.22
CA ARG A 226 4.70 25.61 -32.84
C ARG A 226 3.19 25.62 -32.69
N ASN A 227 2.52 24.50 -32.98
CA ASN A 227 1.06 24.41 -32.94
C ASN A 227 0.52 24.53 -31.51
N MET A 228 1.20 23.92 -30.53
CA MET A 228 0.86 24.12 -29.11
C MET A 228 0.98 25.60 -28.71
N ILE A 229 2.05 26.28 -29.15
CA ILE A 229 2.26 27.71 -28.90
C ILE A 229 1.16 28.53 -29.56
N VAL A 230 0.82 28.26 -30.82
CA VAL A 230 -0.24 28.95 -31.55
C VAL A 230 -1.61 28.76 -30.86
N GLN A 231 -1.95 27.55 -30.45
CA GLN A 231 -3.22 27.26 -29.75
C GLN A 231 -3.31 27.91 -28.36
N SER A 232 -2.16 28.20 -27.73
CA SER A 232 -2.12 28.94 -26.47
C SER A 232 -2.29 30.46 -26.65
N ALA A 233 -2.19 30.97 -27.87
CA ALA A 233 -2.42 32.38 -28.15
C ALA A 233 -3.90 32.71 -27.90
N GLU A 234 -4.16 33.87 -27.30
CA GLU A 234 -5.51 34.40 -27.22
C GLU A 234 -6.00 34.72 -28.63
N TYR A 235 -7.13 34.12 -29.02
CA TYR A 235 -7.70 34.37 -30.34
C TYR A 235 -8.13 35.84 -30.41
N PRO A 236 -7.75 36.60 -31.45
CA PRO A 236 -8.23 37.96 -31.61
C PRO A 236 -9.76 37.91 -31.75
N ILE A 237 -10.46 38.43 -30.75
CA ILE A 237 -11.92 38.53 -30.75
C ILE A 237 -12.27 39.58 -31.81
N PHE A 238 -13.06 39.18 -32.81
CA PHE A 238 -13.62 40.08 -33.84
C PHE A 238 -15.10 40.31 -33.57
#